data_AF-A0A3P1W1B7-F1
#
_entry.id   AF-A0A3P1W1B7-F1
#
_cell.length_a   1.000
_cell.length_b   1.000
_cell.length_c   1.000
_cell.angle_alpha   90.00
_cell.angle_beta   90.00
_cell.angle_gamma   90.00
#
_symmetry.space_group_name_H-M   'P 1'
#
loop_
_entity.id
_entity.type
_entity.pdbx_description
1 polymer ?
#
loop_
_entity_poly.entity_id
_entity_poly.type
_entity_poly.pdbx_seq_one_letter_code
_entity_poly.pdbx_strand_id
1 'polypeptide(L)'
;SLKEGDKVTISGPFGEFFAKETDNEMVFIGGGAGMAPMRSHIFDQLKRLKSKRKMSFWYGARSEREMFYTEDFDMLQAENENFKWYVALSDPLPGDREDYFRGFIHNVL
;
A
#
# COMPACT_ATOMS: atom_id res chain seq x y z
N SER A 1 -16.26 -14.35 17.46
CA SER A 1 -15.54 -13.99 16.23
C SER A 1 -16.08 -14.83 15.09
N LEU A 2 -15.89 -14.36 13.84
CA LEU A 2 -16.21 -15.13 12.62
C LEU A 2 -15.15 -16.21 12.38
N LYS A 3 -15.58 -17.32 11.78
CA LYS A 3 -14.74 -18.43 11.30
C LYS A 3 -15.10 -18.79 9.86
N GLU A 4 -14.29 -19.64 9.25
CA GLU A 4 -14.59 -20.21 7.94
C GLU A 4 -15.97 -20.88 7.94
N GLY A 5 -16.79 -20.58 6.92
CA GLY A 5 -18.15 -21.09 6.76
C GLY A 5 -19.25 -20.22 7.37
N ASP A 6 -18.92 -19.23 8.21
CA ASP A 6 -19.92 -18.32 8.77
C ASP A 6 -20.51 -17.40 7.69
N LYS A 7 -21.81 -17.12 7.82
CA LYS A 7 -22.48 -16.16 6.94
C LYS A 7 -22.27 -14.74 7.45
N VAL A 8 -21.91 -13.83 6.54
CA VAL A 8 -21.85 -12.38 6.81
C VAL A 8 -22.80 -11.66 5.86
N THR A 9 -23.53 -10.67 6.37
CA THR A 9 -24.34 -9.77 5.54
C THR A 9 -23.56 -8.49 5.33
N ILE A 10 -23.42 -8.07 4.07
CA ILE A 10 -22.78 -6.80 3.67
C ILE A 10 -23.80 -5.92 2.94
N SER A 11 -23.61 -4.59 3.00
CA SER A 11 -24.41 -3.61 2.27
C SER A 11 -23.50 -2.59 1.56
N GLY A 12 -23.94 -2.06 0.41
CA GLY A 12 -23.14 -1.22 -0.50
C GLY A 12 -23.30 -1.62 -1.98
N PRO A 13 -22.36 -1.26 -2.87
CA PRO A 13 -21.11 -0.54 -2.59
C PRO A 13 -21.34 0.96 -2.33
N PHE A 14 -20.44 1.55 -1.55
CA PHE A 14 -20.34 2.99 -1.30
C PHE A 14 -18.93 3.48 -1.67
N GLY A 15 -18.76 4.79 -1.87
CA GLY A 15 -17.42 5.34 -2.08
C GLY A 15 -17.39 6.85 -2.29
N GLU A 16 -16.39 7.49 -1.71
CA GLU A 16 -16.08 8.92 -1.88
C GLU A 16 -14.58 9.18 -2.07
N PHE A 17 -13.73 8.17 -1.83
CA PHE A 17 -12.29 8.24 -1.99
C PHE A 17 -11.89 7.70 -3.37
N PHE A 18 -11.86 8.58 -4.37
CA PHE A 18 -11.54 8.24 -5.76
C PHE A 18 -10.24 8.91 -6.23
N ALA A 19 -9.52 8.24 -7.12
CA ALA A 19 -8.37 8.83 -7.79
C ALA A 19 -8.83 9.92 -8.77
N LYS A 20 -8.16 11.07 -8.77
CA LYS A 20 -8.43 12.13 -9.74
C LYS A 20 -7.91 11.75 -11.13
N GLU A 21 -8.70 12.06 -12.15
CA GLU A 21 -8.35 11.90 -13.57
C GLU A 21 -7.48 13.07 -14.04
N THR A 22 -6.17 12.92 -13.83
CA THR A 22 -5.13 13.90 -14.20
C THR A 22 -3.83 13.15 -14.48
N ASP A 23 -2.83 13.83 -15.04
CA ASP A 23 -1.49 13.25 -15.27
C ASP A 23 -0.50 13.54 -14.12
N ASN A 24 -0.94 14.20 -13.05
CA ASN A 24 -0.07 14.54 -11.92
C ASN A 24 0.57 13.30 -11.28
N GLU A 25 1.80 13.43 -10.77
CA GLU A 25 2.43 12.40 -9.95
C GLU A 25 1.54 12.02 -8.75
N MET A 26 1.49 10.73 -8.41
CA MET A 26 0.72 10.21 -7.28
C MET A 26 1.64 9.76 -6.15
N VAL A 27 1.38 10.26 -4.95
CA VAL A 27 2.03 9.79 -3.72
C VAL A 27 0.95 9.20 -2.82
N PHE A 28 1.03 7.89 -2.61
CA PHE A 28 0.18 7.15 -1.68
C PHE A 28 0.90 7.05 -0.34
N ILE A 29 0.20 7.32 0.76
CA ILE A 29 0.76 7.21 2.12
C ILE A 29 -0.21 6.39 2.95
N GLY A 30 0.26 5.28 3.52
CA GLY A 30 -0.56 4.34 4.26
C GLY A 30 0.09 3.82 5.53
N GLY A 31 -0.74 3.30 6.42
CA GLY A 31 -0.31 2.60 7.64
C GLY A 31 -1.45 1.75 8.20
N GLY A 32 -1.12 0.58 8.75
CA GLY A 32 -2.09 -0.36 9.31
C GLY A 32 -3.21 -0.73 8.33
N ALA A 33 -4.46 -0.70 8.79
CA ALA A 33 -5.63 -1.05 7.98
C ALA A 33 -5.86 -0.12 6.77
N GLY A 34 -5.23 1.06 6.74
CA GLY A 34 -5.22 1.95 5.58
C GLY A 34 -4.61 1.32 4.32
N MET A 35 -3.93 0.17 4.45
CA MET A 35 -3.45 -0.64 3.33
C MET A 35 -4.57 -1.05 2.35
N ALA A 36 -5.78 -1.35 2.83
CA ALA A 36 -6.86 -1.86 1.99
C ALA A 36 -7.25 -0.90 0.83
N PRO A 37 -7.59 0.38 1.09
CA PRO A 37 -7.89 1.32 0.00
C PRO A 37 -6.64 1.67 -0.83
N MET A 38 -5.44 1.71 -0.25
CA MET A 38 -4.21 1.97 -1.00
C MET A 38 -3.95 0.87 -2.03
N ARG A 39 -4.02 -0.40 -1.61
CA ARG A 39 -3.89 -1.55 -2.50
C ARG A 39 -4.93 -1.50 -3.62
N SER A 40 -6.18 -1.19 -3.30
CA SER A 40 -7.24 -1.06 -4.32
C SER A 40 -6.88 -0.01 -5.37
N HIS A 41 -6.51 1.21 -4.98
CA HIS A 41 -6.15 2.25 -5.94
C HIS A 41 -4.90 1.92 -6.77
N ILE A 42 -3.84 1.41 -6.14
CA ILE A 42 -2.58 1.13 -6.83
C ILE A 42 -2.78 0.02 -7.86
N PHE A 43 -3.48 -1.07 -7.50
CA PHE A 43 -3.81 -2.13 -8.45
C PHE A 43 -4.71 -1.63 -9.57
N ASP A 44 -5.71 -0.80 -9.25
CA ASP A 44 -6.61 -0.25 -10.26
C ASP A 44 -5.87 0.60 -11.30
N GLN A 45 -4.97 1.48 -10.83
CA GLN A 45 -4.13 2.32 -11.67
C GLN A 45 -3.18 1.51 -12.56
N LEU A 46 -2.48 0.52 -12.00
CA LEU A 46 -1.42 -0.20 -12.73
C LEU A 46 -1.98 -1.35 -13.59
N LYS A 47 -2.94 -2.13 -13.09
CA LYS A 47 -3.43 -3.34 -13.76
C LYS A 47 -4.64 -3.08 -14.65
N ARG A 48 -5.65 -2.33 -14.18
CA ARG A 48 -6.85 -2.04 -14.98
C ARG A 48 -6.63 -0.87 -15.93
N LEU A 49 -6.20 0.27 -15.41
CA LEU A 49 -6.01 1.50 -16.19
C LEU A 49 -4.69 1.54 -16.96
N LYS A 50 -3.70 0.70 -16.58
CA LYS A 50 -2.35 0.68 -17.17
C LYS A 50 -1.69 2.07 -17.18
N SER A 51 -1.94 2.84 -16.12
CA SER A 51 -1.48 4.22 -15.94
C SER A 51 0.04 4.32 -16.09
N LYS A 52 0.48 5.39 -16.74
CA LYS A 52 1.90 5.75 -16.91
C LYS A 52 2.34 6.91 -16.03
N ARG A 53 1.45 7.40 -15.16
CA ARG A 53 1.78 8.42 -14.16
C ARG A 53 2.89 7.90 -13.27
N LYS A 54 3.80 8.79 -12.86
CA LYS A 54 4.75 8.45 -11.80
C LYS A 54 3.97 8.24 -10.50
N MET A 55 4.22 7.11 -9.84
CA MET A 55 3.50 6.68 -8.65
C MET A 55 4.49 6.21 -7.59
N SER A 56 4.31 6.65 -6.34
CA SER A 56 5.03 6.11 -5.20
C SER A 56 4.09 5.74 -4.06
N PHE A 57 4.39 4.65 -3.35
CA PHE A 57 3.66 4.25 -2.16
C PHE A 57 4.58 4.17 -0.93
N TRP A 58 4.22 4.88 0.12
CA TRP A 58 4.97 4.99 1.36
C TRP A 58 4.16 4.36 2.49
N TYR A 59 4.63 3.22 3.00
CA TYR A 59 3.93 2.45 4.01
C TYR A 59 4.66 2.45 5.35
N GLY A 60 3.97 2.93 6.40
CA GLY A 60 4.45 2.85 7.77
C GLY A 60 3.97 1.59 8.49
N ALA A 61 4.90 0.83 9.05
CA ALA A 61 4.62 -0.30 9.94
C ALA A 61 5.42 -0.15 11.24
N ARG A 62 5.09 -0.97 12.26
CA ARG A 62 5.85 -0.98 13.51
C ARG A 62 7.19 -1.72 13.32
N SER A 63 7.12 -3.01 13.01
CA SER A 63 8.23 -3.88 12.61
C SER A 63 7.86 -4.63 11.33
N GLU A 64 8.79 -5.41 10.77
CA GLU A 64 8.56 -6.13 9.51
C GLU A 64 7.41 -7.14 9.60
N ARG A 65 7.19 -7.78 10.76
CA ARG A 65 6.11 -8.75 10.95
C ARG A 65 4.70 -8.18 10.81
N GLU A 66 4.52 -6.87 10.95
CA GLU A 66 3.22 -6.20 10.74
C GLU A 66 2.99 -5.83 9.27
N MET A 67 3.94 -6.12 8.38
CA MET A 67 3.79 -5.97 6.95
C MET A 67 3.01 -7.13 6.35
N PHE A 68 2.29 -6.83 5.28
CA PHE A 68 1.54 -7.78 4.47
C PHE A 68 1.39 -7.19 3.06
N TYR A 69 1.14 -8.06 2.07
CA TYR A 69 1.16 -7.71 0.65
C TYR A 69 2.52 -7.23 0.11
N THR A 70 3.62 -7.55 0.80
CA THR A 70 4.99 -7.22 0.35
C THR A 70 5.24 -7.76 -1.05
N GLU A 71 4.90 -9.03 -1.30
CA GLU A 71 5.10 -9.71 -2.59
C GLU A 71 4.26 -9.08 -3.70
N ASP A 72 3.04 -8.62 -3.38
CA ASP A 72 2.16 -7.93 -4.32
C ASP A 72 2.79 -6.61 -4.80
N PHE A 73 3.31 -5.80 -3.88
CA PHE A 73 3.92 -4.51 -4.23
C PHE A 73 5.31 -4.65 -4.85
N ASP A 74 6.09 -5.66 -4.44
CA ASP A 74 7.35 -6.01 -5.08
C ASP A 74 7.13 -6.43 -6.54
N MET A 75 6.12 -7.27 -6.81
CA MET A 75 5.71 -7.63 -8.18
C MET A 75 5.30 -6.38 -8.97
N LEU A 76 4.43 -5.53 -8.41
CA LEU A 76 3.99 -4.31 -9.10
C LEU A 76 5.16 -3.38 -9.43
N GLN A 77 6.11 -3.22 -8.50
CA GLN A 77 7.31 -2.41 -8.70
C GLN A 77 8.24 -3.01 -9.76
N ALA A 78 8.35 -4.34 -9.83
CA ALA A 78 9.17 -5.01 -10.84
C ALA A 78 8.57 -4.91 -12.25
N GLU A 79 7.24 -4.99 -12.36
CA GLU A 79 6.54 -4.95 -13.65
C GLU A 79 6.29 -3.53 -14.18
N ASN A 80 6.41 -2.50 -13.36
CA ASN A 80 6.04 -1.12 -13.71
C ASN A 80 7.16 -0.15 -13.31
N GLU A 81 7.94 0.31 -14.30
CA GLU A 81 9.03 1.27 -14.08
C GLU A 81 8.57 2.60 -13.44
N ASN A 82 7.30 2.96 -13.66
CA ASN A 82 6.69 4.18 -13.12
C ASN A 82 6.15 4.03 -11.67
N PHE A 83 6.30 2.86 -11.05
CA PHE A 83 5.87 2.62 -9.66
C PHE A 83 7.04 2.23 -8.77
N LYS A 84 7.12 2.87 -7.60
CA LYS A 84 8.02 2.50 -6.51
C LYS A 84 7.27 2.43 -5.19
N TRP A 85 7.71 1.58 -4.28
CA TRP A 85 7.17 1.57 -2.93
C TRP A 85 8.28 1.48 -1.88
N TYR A 86 7.99 2.03 -0.72
CA TYR A 86 8.93 2.25 0.35
C TYR A 86 8.27 1.94 1.69
N VAL A 87 9.07 1.44 2.62
CA VAL A 87 8.61 1.02 3.94
C VAL A 87 9.41 1.75 5.00
N ALA A 88 8.71 2.27 6.02
CA ALA A 88 9.32 2.78 7.23
C ALA A 88 8.86 1.96 8.45
N LEU A 89 9.81 1.48 9.23
CA LEU A 89 9.58 0.78 10.50
C LEU A 89 9.79 1.74 11.67
N SER A 90 8.75 1.97 12.47
CA SER A 90 8.83 2.89 13.61
C SER A 90 9.50 2.28 14.85
N ASP A 91 9.50 0.95 14.98
CA ASP A 91 10.08 0.19 16.09
C ASP A 91 10.57 -1.19 15.57
N PRO A 92 11.66 -1.21 14.76
CA PRO A 92 12.15 -2.43 14.13
C PRO A 92 12.68 -3.43 15.15
N LEU A 93 12.52 -4.72 14.87
CA LEU A 93 13.02 -5.80 15.70
C LEU A 93 14.37 -6.33 15.20
N PRO A 94 15.16 -7.01 16.07
CA PRO A 94 16.34 -7.75 15.62
C PRO A 94 15.98 -8.77 14.53
N GLY A 95 16.65 -8.67 13.38
CA GLY A 95 16.41 -9.54 12.22
C GLY A 95 15.50 -8.94 11.16
N ASP A 96 14.85 -7.80 11.42
CA ASP A 96 14.14 -7.04 10.39
C ASP A 96 15.14 -6.48 9.35
N ARG A 97 14.71 -6.38 8.09
CA ARG A 97 15.59 -5.90 7.02
C ARG A 97 16.14 -4.49 7.28
N GLU A 98 17.39 -4.30 6.87
CA GLU A 98 18.12 -3.04 7.04
C GLU A 98 17.81 -1.99 5.96
N ASP A 99 17.31 -2.42 4.80
CA ASP A 99 16.99 -1.53 3.67
C ASP A 99 15.67 -0.76 3.85
N TYR A 100 14.85 -1.12 4.85
CA TYR A 100 13.69 -0.33 5.23
C TYR A 100 14.08 0.90 6.03
N PHE A 101 13.43 2.03 5.74
CA PHE A 101 13.58 3.27 6.48
C PHE A 101 13.18 3.07 7.95
N ARG A 102 13.66 3.97 8.83
CA ARG A 102 13.36 3.96 10.26
C ARG A 102 12.59 5.21 10.67
N GLY A 103 11.66 5.04 11.60
CA GLY A 103 10.84 6.12 12.15
C GLY A 103 9.44 6.21 11.53
N PHE A 104 8.77 7.33 11.77
CA PHE A 104 7.42 7.56 11.24
C PHE A 104 7.44 7.92 9.77
N ILE A 105 6.49 7.36 8.99
CA ILE A 105 6.46 7.48 7.53
C ILE A 105 6.45 8.93 7.01
N HIS A 106 5.89 9.87 7.77
CA HIS A 106 5.85 11.29 7.38
C HIS A 106 7.20 12.01 7.52
N ASN A 107 8.15 11.47 8.28
CA ASN A 107 9.51 12.02 8.38
C ASN A 107 10.46 11.44 7.33
N VAL A 108 10.05 10.36 6.68
CA VAL A 108 10.84 9.62 5.68
C VAL A 108 10.61 10.15 4.26
N LEU A 109 9.42 10.73 4.02
CA LEU A 109 9.01 11.36 2.76
C LEU A 109 9.49 12.81 2.65
#